data_AF-A0AA96MKM1-F1
#
_entry.id   AF-A0AA96MKM1-F1
#
_cell.length_a   1.000
_cell.length_b   1.000
_cell.length_c   1.000
_cell.angle_alpha   90.00
_cell.angle_beta   90.00
_cell.angle_gamma   90.00
#
_symmetry.space_group_name_H-M   'P 1'
#
loop_
_entity.id
_entity.type
_entity.pdbx_description
1 polymer ?
#
loop_
_entity_poly.entity_id
_entity_poly.type
_entity_poly.pdbx_seq_one_letter_code
_entity_poly.pdbx_strand_id
1 'polypeptide(L)'
;MLAVHQRLAELYTLSLKRPLSAAEQDEQQHCLHVNTVYCWEMARLNNEAMLAAAVQDSQWQQEISAQLLEVKANGRAGKRRL
;
A
#
# COMPACT_ATOMS: atom_id res chain seq x y z
N MET A 1 -7.21 -3.94 5.16
CA MET A 1 -6.69 -4.76 4.05
C MET A 1 -7.38 -4.29 2.79
N LEU A 2 -6.63 -3.92 1.74
CA LEU A 2 -7.21 -3.43 0.50
C LEU A 2 -7.74 -4.59 -0.35
N ALA A 3 -8.80 -4.34 -1.13
CA ALA A 3 -9.43 -5.34 -2.01
C ALA A 3 -8.41 -5.98 -2.97
N VAL A 4 -7.41 -5.21 -3.41
CA VAL A 4 -6.34 -5.68 -4.27
C VAL A 4 -5.46 -6.76 -3.62
N HIS A 5 -5.20 -6.66 -2.31
CA HIS A 5 -4.42 -7.68 -1.58
C HIS A 5 -5.22 -8.97 -1.42
N GLN A 6 -6.53 -8.86 -1.19
CA GLN A 6 -7.43 -10.01 -1.19
C GLN A 6 -7.44 -10.67 -2.57
N ARG A 7 -7.59 -9.90 -3.65
CA ARG A 7 -7.60 -10.44 -5.02
C ARG A 7 -6.28 -11.10 -5.41
N LEU A 8 -5.13 -10.54 -4.99
CA LEU A 8 -3.83 -11.20 -5.16
C LEU A 8 -3.77 -12.57 -4.47
N ALA A 9 -4.28 -12.67 -3.24
CA ALA A 9 -4.32 -13.93 -2.50
C ALA A 9 -5.22 -14.97 -3.19
N GLU A 10 -6.38 -14.54 -3.72
CA GLU A 10 -7.26 -15.39 -4.51
C GLU A 10 -6.57 -15.90 -5.79
N LEU A 11 -5.98 -15.01 -6.58
CA LEU A 11 -5.28 -15.37 -7.83
C LEU A 11 -4.09 -16.28 -7.56
N TYR A 12 -3.32 -16.01 -6.50
CA TYR A 12 -2.25 -16.91 -6.07
C TYR A 12 -2.79 -18.30 -5.74
N THR A 13 -3.87 -18.38 -4.95
CA THR A 13 -4.48 -19.67 -4.58
C THR A 13 -5.00 -20.44 -5.79
N LEU A 14 -5.56 -19.74 -6.79
CA LEU A 14 -5.98 -20.34 -8.06
C LEU A 14 -4.78 -20.88 -8.86
N SER A 15 -3.68 -20.11 -8.92
CA SER A 15 -2.46 -20.51 -9.64
C SER A 15 -1.82 -21.79 -9.11
N LEU A 16 -2.03 -22.11 -7.83
CA LEU A 16 -1.55 -23.35 -7.21
C LEU A 16 -2.36 -24.58 -7.67
N LYS A 17 -3.59 -24.39 -8.15
CA LYS A 17 -4.50 -25.48 -8.56
C LYS A 17 -4.50 -25.69 -10.06
N ARG A 18 -4.32 -24.64 -10.84
CA ARG A 18 -4.28 -24.67 -12.30
C ARG A 18 -3.52 -23.46 -12.85
N PRO A 19 -3.05 -23.50 -14.11
CA PRO A 19 -2.60 -22.30 -14.79
C PRO A 19 -3.70 -21.21 -14.77
N LEU A 20 -3.28 -19.97 -14.56
CA LEU A 20 -4.15 -18.82 -14.70
C LEU A 20 -4.51 -18.61 -16.17
N SER A 21 -5.78 -18.30 -16.44
CA SER A 21 -6.22 -17.83 -17.75
C SER A 21 -5.58 -16.48 -18.07
N ALA A 22 -5.57 -16.09 -19.35
CA ALA A 22 -5.00 -14.80 -19.76
C ALA A 22 -5.63 -13.61 -18.99
N ALA A 23 -6.96 -13.60 -18.85
CA ALA A 23 -7.66 -12.56 -18.09
C ALA A 23 -7.24 -12.52 -16.61
N GLU A 24 -7.03 -13.67 -15.97
CA GLU A 24 -6.56 -13.73 -14.58
C GLU A 24 -5.10 -13.29 -14.43
N GLN A 25 -4.26 -13.55 -15.43
CA GLN A 25 -2.88 -13.05 -15.46
C GLN A 25 -2.86 -11.52 -15.61
N ASP A 26 -3.70 -10.98 -16.48
CA ASP A 26 -3.86 -9.53 -16.65
C ASP A 26 -4.35 -8.90 -15.34
N GLU A 27 -5.37 -9.46 -14.70
CA GLU A 27 -5.83 -9.01 -13.37
C GLU A 27 -4.72 -9.09 -12.33
N GLN A 28 -3.92 -10.17 -12.33
CA GLN A 28 -2.79 -10.32 -11.41
C GLN A 28 -1.76 -9.21 -11.59
N GLN A 29 -1.42 -8.85 -12.83
CA GLN A 29 -0.51 -7.74 -13.13
C GLN A 29 -1.06 -6.39 -12.65
N HIS A 30 -2.34 -6.11 -12.87
CA HIS A 30 -2.98 -4.89 -12.35
C HIS A 30 -2.93 -4.85 -10.83
N CYS A 31 -3.22 -5.97 -10.17
CA CYS A 31 -3.19 -6.04 -8.72
C CYS A 31 -1.76 -5.86 -8.17
N LEU A 32 -0.75 -6.45 -8.82
CA LEU A 32 0.65 -6.27 -8.48
C LEU A 32 1.08 -4.82 -8.62
N HIS A 33 0.70 -4.14 -9.71
CA HIS A 33 1.02 -2.73 -9.91
C HIS A 33 0.49 -1.85 -8.76
N VAL A 34 -0.78 -2.02 -8.39
CA VAL A 34 -1.38 -1.27 -7.27
C VAL A 34 -0.72 -1.62 -5.94
N ASN A 35 -0.41 -2.90 -5.70
CA ASN A 35 0.33 -3.34 -4.51
C ASN A 35 1.73 -2.71 -4.45
N THR A 36 2.43 -2.60 -5.58
CA THR A 36 3.72 -1.91 -5.66
C THR A 36 3.60 -0.46 -5.23
N VAL A 37 2.61 0.27 -5.75
CA VAL A 37 2.36 1.68 -5.35
C VAL A 37 2.08 1.78 -3.84
N TYR A 38 1.22 0.91 -3.30
CA TYR A 38 0.91 0.87 -1.88
C TYR A 38 2.16 0.63 -1.01
N CYS A 39 2.98 -0.37 -1.38
CA CYS A 39 4.19 -0.71 -0.64
C CYS A 39 5.21 0.43 -0.63
N TRP A 40 5.42 1.08 -1.77
CA TRP A 40 6.34 2.23 -1.86
C TRP A 40 5.85 3.41 -1.03
N GLU A 41 4.55 3.70 -1.05
CA GLU A 41 3.98 4.80 -0.28
C GLU A 41 4.08 4.54 1.23
N MET A 42 3.79 3.31 1.66
CA MET A 42 4.01 2.89 3.06
C MET A 42 5.47 3.01 3.49
N ALA A 43 6.42 2.59 2.63
CA ALA A 43 7.84 2.69 2.92
C ALA A 43 8.29 4.15 3.04
N ARG A 44 7.86 5.02 2.13
CA ARG A 44 8.13 6.46 2.16
C ARG A 44 7.67 7.08 3.48
N LEU A 45 6.41 6.84 3.86
CA LEU A 45 5.83 7.40 5.09
C LEU A 45 6.51 6.85 6.36
N ASN A 46 6.85 5.56 6.41
CA ASN A 46 7.58 5.01 7.55
C ASN A 46 8.97 5.64 7.71
N ASN A 47 9.69 5.87 6.60
CA ASN A 47 10.97 6.56 6.64
C ASN A 47 10.81 8.02 7.12
N GLU A 48 9.78 8.73 6.65
CA GLU A 48 9.46 10.08 7.12
C GLU A 48 9.09 10.10 8.61
N ALA A 49 8.33 9.11 9.10
CA ALA A 49 8.03 8.98 10.52
C ALA A 49 9.30 8.81 11.36
N MET A 50 10.27 8.02 10.89
CA MET A 50 11.57 7.85 11.56
C MET A 50 12.35 9.16 11.62
N LEU A 51 12.34 9.96 10.54
CA LEU A 51 13.00 11.27 10.52
C LEU A 51 12.32 12.24 11.49
N ALA A 52 10.98 12.30 11.48
CA ALA A 52 10.21 13.14 12.40
C ALA A 52 10.47 12.77 13.87
N ALA A 53 10.63 11.47 14.16
CA ALA A 53 11.05 10.99 15.47
C ALA A 53 12.47 11.42 15.83
N ALA A 54 13.42 11.29 14.91
CA ALA A 54 14.82 11.66 15.14
C ALA A 54 15.00 13.15 15.48
N VAL A 55 14.19 14.03 14.89
CA VAL A 55 14.24 15.49 15.15
C VAL A 55 13.24 15.95 16.22
N GLN A 56 12.53 15.02 16.87
CA GLN A 56 11.53 15.31 17.93
C GLN A 56 10.38 16.22 17.47
N ASP A 57 10.04 16.21 16.18
CA ASP A 57 8.91 16.97 15.64
C ASP A 57 7.61 16.16 15.79
N SER A 58 6.88 16.46 16.86
CA SER A 58 5.64 15.75 17.21
C SER A 58 4.48 16.08 16.28
N GLN A 59 4.44 17.29 15.71
CA GLN A 59 3.40 17.67 14.75
C GLN A 59 3.58 16.88 13.45
N TRP A 60 4.81 16.84 12.93
CA TRP A 60 5.10 16.07 11.73
C TRP A 60 4.81 14.57 11.93
N GLN A 61 5.13 14.00 13.10
CA GLN A 61 4.78 12.62 13.43
C GLN A 61 3.26 12.36 13.39
N GLN A 62 2.45 13.28 13.91
CA GLN A 62 0.99 13.16 13.88
C GLN A 62 0.46 13.21 12.45
N GLU A 63 0.98 14.11 11.61
CA GLU A 63 0.61 14.21 10.19
C GLU A 63 0.95 12.95 9.40
N ILE A 64 2.13 12.35 9.64
CA ILE A 64 2.53 11.10 8.98
C ILE A 64 1.69 9.92 9.49
N SER A 65 1.34 9.90 10.78
CA SER A 65 0.46 8.88 11.34
C SER A 65 -0.93 8.92 10.71
N ALA A 66 -1.48 10.11 10.48
CA ALA A 66 -2.74 10.28 9.76
C ALA A 66 -2.65 9.79 8.30
N GLN A 67 -1.59 10.15 7.58
CA GLN A 67 -1.37 9.68 6.20
C GLN A 67 -1.20 8.16 6.12
N LEU A 68 -0.51 7.53 7.08
CA LEU A 68 -0.38 6.08 7.15
C LEU A 68 -1.74 5.38 7.34
N LEU A 69 -2.63 5.97 8.14
CA LEU A 69 -3.99 5.45 8.30
C LEU A 69 -4.79 5.56 7.00
N GLU A 70 -4.67 6.67 6.27
CA GLU A 70 -5.31 6.86 4.98
C GLU A 70 -4.81 5.84 3.95
N VAL A 71 -3.49 5.67 3.81
CA VAL A 71 -2.89 4.67 2.90
C VAL A 71 -3.39 3.26 3.23
N LYS A 72 -3.45 2.90 4.51
CA LYS A 72 -3.98 1.59 4.95
C LYS A 72 -5.47 1.41 4.59
N ALA A 73 -6.24 2.49 4.60
CA ALA A 73 -7.67 2.46 4.33
C ALA A 73 -8.01 2.47 2.83
N ASN A 74 -7.29 3.27 2.03
CA ASN A 74 -7.68 3.57 0.64
C ASN A 74 -6.54 3.36 -0.39
N GLY A 75 -5.32 3.06 0.06
CA GLY A 75 -4.15 2.84 -0.79
C GLY A 75 -3.35 4.09 -1.18
N ARG A 76 -3.71 5.27 -0.68
CA ARG A 76 -3.08 6.56 -1.03
C ARG A 76 -3.05 7.53 0.15
N ALA A 77 -1.99 8.31 0.27
CA ALA A 77 -1.95 9.39 1.25
C ALA A 77 -2.75 10.59 0.71
N GLY A 78 -3.49 11.26 1.59
CA GLY A 78 -4.04 12.58 1.34
C GLY A 78 -2.93 13.62 1.19
N LYS A 79 -3.25 14.76 0.57
CA LYS A 79 -2.30 15.87 0.43
C LYS A 79 -2.01 16.47 1.81
N ARG A 80 -0.73 16.70 2.13
CA ARG A 80 -0.36 17.50 3.30
C ARG A 80 -1.01 18.88 3.20
N ARG A 81 -1.68 19.30 4.27
CA ARG A 81 -2.14 20.68 4.41
C ARG A 81 -0.90 21.49 4.82
N LEU A 82 -0.32 22.18 3.83
CA LEU A 82 0.76 23.17 4.05
C LEU A 82 0.20 24.42 4.74
#